data_AF-A0AAU2EEZ7-F1
#
_entry.id   AF-A0AAU2EEZ7-F1
#
_cell.length_a   1.000
_cell.length_b   1.000
_cell.length_c   1.000
_cell.angle_alpha   90.00
_cell.angle_beta   90.00
_cell.angle_gamma   90.00
#
_symmetry.space_group_name_H-M   'P 1'
#
loop_
_entity.id
_entity.type
_entity.pdbx_description
1 polymer ?
#
loop_
_entity_poly.entity_id
_entity_poly.type
_entity_poly.pdbx_seq_one_letter_code
_entity_poly.pdbx_strand_id
1 'polypeptide(L)'
;MTEVRVYNAFTGPANWANDGAAANDGISVGMEFRVSAPAWATKLWFWRANTDGDSNIRRGGIYRLSDGALLTPDTSFGAVGTLGAWNSVSLATPLALTTYDGTDATRYMVVIYHPGGGFTFTQNVMTADRTVGILTAPASGSAKYGSNTYRESPNTLSLPTDTFNSSRYWLDVSVDDTAPASPGRPVKVWNGSTWQTKTLKTWNGSAWVAKPTKTWNGSSWA
;
A
#
# COMPACT_ATOMS: atom_id res chain seq x y z
N MET A 1 9.31 0.96 -16.30
CA MET A 1 9.18 1.56 -14.97
C MET A 1 8.09 2.60 -15.05
N THR A 2 6.85 2.13 -14.92
CA THR A 2 5.69 3.02 -14.87
C THR A 2 5.04 2.78 -13.52
N GLU A 3 5.44 3.55 -12.52
CA GLU A 3 4.74 3.58 -11.23
C GLU A 3 3.31 4.07 -11.51
N VAL A 4 2.31 3.24 -11.22
CA VAL A 4 0.89 3.55 -11.44
C VAL A 4 0.15 3.70 -10.13
N ARG A 5 -0.91 4.50 -10.19
CA ARG A 5 -1.79 4.87 -9.08
C ARG A 5 -3.20 5.05 -9.64
N VAL A 6 -4.23 4.60 -8.91
CA VAL A 6 -5.61 4.61 -9.43
C VAL A 6 -6.19 6.03 -9.45
N TYR A 7 -5.84 6.84 -8.45
CA TYR A 7 -6.44 8.15 -8.23
C TYR A 7 -5.47 9.34 -8.38
N ASN A 8 -4.31 9.13 -9.01
CA ASN A 8 -3.30 10.19 -9.21
C ASN A 8 -3.83 11.45 -9.91
N ALA A 9 -4.79 11.30 -10.83
CA ALA A 9 -5.39 12.40 -11.57
C ALA A 9 -6.52 13.13 -10.82
N PHE A 10 -6.89 12.69 -9.61
CA PHE A 10 -7.93 13.34 -8.81
C PHE A 10 -7.35 14.22 -7.73
N THR A 11 -8.01 15.34 -7.52
CA THR A 11 -7.95 16.11 -6.28
C THR A 11 -9.05 15.63 -5.35
N GLY A 12 -8.71 15.41 -4.09
CA GLY A 12 -9.70 15.07 -3.08
C GLY A 12 -10.62 16.22 -2.70
N PRO A 13 -11.64 15.94 -1.89
CA PRO A 13 -12.55 16.96 -1.37
C PRO A 13 -11.76 17.96 -0.52
N ALA A 14 -12.18 19.21 -0.59
CA ALA A 14 -11.63 20.25 0.27
C ALA A 14 -12.01 20.03 1.75
N ASN A 15 -13.17 19.40 1.98
CA ASN A 15 -13.73 19.26 3.30
C ASN A 15 -13.39 17.91 3.92
N TRP A 16 -12.93 17.99 5.16
CA TRP A 16 -12.85 16.89 6.11
C TRP A 16 -14.25 16.41 6.46
N ALA A 17 -14.46 15.09 6.53
CA ALA A 17 -15.75 14.53 6.90
C ALA A 17 -15.56 13.60 8.10
N ASN A 18 -16.28 13.87 9.19
CA ASN A 18 -16.38 12.98 10.34
C ASN A 18 -17.81 12.41 10.36
N ASP A 19 -17.95 11.09 10.33
CA ASP A 19 -19.25 10.39 10.35
C ASP A 19 -19.83 10.25 11.76
N GLY A 20 -19.32 11.03 12.73
CA GLY A 20 -19.84 11.05 14.10
C GLY A 20 -19.13 10.11 15.07
N ALA A 21 -17.99 9.52 14.68
CA ALA A 21 -17.06 8.97 15.66
C ALA A 21 -16.67 10.09 16.65
N ALA A 22 -16.75 9.81 17.95
CA ALA A 22 -16.40 10.80 18.96
C ALA A 22 -14.99 11.33 18.65
N ALA A 23 -14.81 12.66 18.76
CA ALA A 23 -13.50 13.25 18.50
C ALA A 23 -12.43 12.48 19.31
N ASN A 24 -11.40 11.98 18.62
CA ASN A 24 -10.30 11.12 19.12
C ASN A 24 -10.53 9.59 19.13
N ASP A 25 -11.66 9.07 18.66
CA ASP A 25 -11.81 7.62 18.45
C ASP A 25 -11.20 7.25 17.10
N GLY A 26 -10.08 6.54 17.10
CA GLY A 26 -9.35 6.19 15.88
C GLY A 26 -10.22 5.48 14.83
N ILE A 27 -9.87 5.59 13.55
CA ILE A 27 -10.59 4.94 12.44
C ILE A 27 -9.61 4.31 11.44
N SER A 28 -9.92 3.12 10.95
CA SER A 28 -9.21 2.53 9.80
C SER A 28 -10.09 2.64 8.56
N VAL A 29 -9.57 3.20 7.49
CA VAL A 29 -10.22 3.23 6.17
C VAL A 29 -9.40 2.43 5.17
N GLY A 30 -10.05 1.81 4.21
CA GLY A 30 -9.45 0.88 3.26
C GLY A 30 -9.84 1.16 1.82
N MET A 31 -8.96 0.80 0.89
CA MET A 31 -9.24 0.68 -0.54
C MET A 31 -8.74 -0.68 -1.04
N GLU A 32 -9.65 -1.51 -1.52
CA GLU A 32 -9.34 -2.75 -2.23
C GLU A 32 -8.67 -2.45 -3.58
N PHE A 33 -7.70 -3.26 -3.96
CA PHE A 33 -7.08 -3.24 -5.26
C PHE A 33 -6.60 -4.64 -5.69
N ARG A 34 -6.37 -4.79 -6.99
CA ARG A 34 -5.82 -6.00 -7.62
C ARG A 34 -4.94 -5.63 -8.80
N VAL A 35 -4.05 -6.53 -9.20
CA VAL A 35 -3.11 -6.31 -10.31
C VAL A 35 -3.29 -7.34 -11.43
N SER A 36 -3.13 -6.94 -12.69
CA SER A 36 -3.27 -7.83 -13.85
C SER A 36 -1.96 -8.48 -14.31
N ALA A 37 -0.85 -8.19 -13.63
CA ALA A 37 0.48 -8.75 -13.88
C ALA A 37 1.28 -8.78 -12.56
N PRO A 38 2.37 -9.57 -12.46
CA PRO A 38 3.26 -9.51 -11.30
C PRO A 38 3.78 -8.09 -11.09
N ALA A 39 3.70 -7.59 -9.86
CA ALA A 39 3.99 -6.21 -9.55
C ALA A 39 4.46 -6.02 -8.11
N TRP A 40 4.86 -4.80 -7.75
CA TRP A 40 5.29 -4.45 -6.41
C TRP A 40 4.59 -3.19 -5.92
N ALA A 41 3.91 -3.28 -4.78
CA ALA A 41 3.46 -2.09 -4.08
C ALA A 41 4.66 -1.40 -3.40
N THR A 42 4.79 -0.09 -3.61
CA THR A 42 5.98 0.67 -3.19
C THR A 42 5.67 1.83 -2.26
N LYS A 43 4.48 2.42 -2.35
CA LYS A 43 4.05 3.54 -1.49
C LYS A 43 2.57 3.46 -1.14
N LEU A 44 2.24 3.90 0.06
CA LEU A 44 0.87 4.10 0.51
C LEU A 44 0.52 5.58 0.39
N TRP A 45 -0.74 5.88 0.08
CA TRP A 45 -1.20 7.25 -0.10
C TRP A 45 -2.54 7.49 0.61
N PHE A 46 -2.70 8.71 1.14
CA PHE A 46 -4.00 9.24 1.54
C PHE A 46 -4.12 10.70 1.15
N TRP A 47 -5.34 11.15 0.84
CA TRP A 47 -5.63 12.57 0.70
C TRP A 47 -5.89 13.19 2.07
N ARG A 48 -5.26 14.34 2.33
CA ARG A 48 -5.57 15.15 3.51
C ARG A 48 -6.38 16.37 3.06
N ALA A 49 -7.61 16.49 3.54
CA ALA A 49 -8.49 17.61 3.19
C ALA A 49 -7.94 18.98 3.66
N ASN A 50 -8.43 20.08 3.08
CA ASN A 50 -8.02 21.43 3.46
C ASN A 50 -8.45 21.79 4.88
N THR A 51 -9.59 21.26 5.33
CA THR A 51 -10.15 21.52 6.65
C THR A 51 -9.80 20.45 7.68
N ASP A 52 -8.84 19.56 7.39
CA ASP A 52 -8.37 18.57 8.37
C ASP A 52 -7.63 19.28 9.52
N GLY A 53 -8.29 19.35 10.68
CA GLY A 53 -7.72 19.92 11.91
C GLY A 53 -6.94 18.92 12.77
N ASP A 54 -6.90 17.63 12.41
CA ASP A 54 -6.26 16.58 13.21
C ASP A 54 -4.73 16.61 13.04
N SER A 55 -4.02 16.69 14.17
CA SER A 55 -2.56 16.75 14.28
C SER A 55 -1.88 15.38 14.46
N ASN A 56 -2.63 14.29 14.46
CA ASN A 56 -2.09 12.94 14.61
C ASN A 56 -1.36 12.46 13.34
N ILE A 57 -0.29 11.70 13.53
CA ILE A 57 0.43 11.07 12.41
C ILE A 57 -0.34 9.80 12.01
N ARG A 58 -0.61 9.67 10.71
CA ARG A 58 -1.32 8.51 10.14
C ARG A 58 -0.35 7.34 10.01
N ARG A 59 -0.90 6.13 10.07
CA ARG A 59 -0.15 4.91 9.80
C ARG A 59 -0.89 4.04 8.80
N GLY A 60 -0.21 3.14 8.12
CA GLY A 60 -0.85 2.34 7.09
C GLY A 60 -0.14 1.04 6.78
N GLY A 61 -0.84 0.20 6.03
CA GLY A 61 -0.30 -1.06 5.55
C GLY A 61 -1.18 -1.69 4.49
N ILE A 62 -0.74 -2.83 3.97
CA ILE A 62 -1.48 -3.60 2.97
C ILE A 62 -1.86 -4.95 3.55
N TYR A 63 -3.14 -5.28 3.45
CA TYR A 63 -3.69 -6.55 3.85
C TYR A 63 -3.98 -7.45 2.65
N ARG A 64 -3.88 -8.77 2.84
CA ARG A 64 -4.45 -9.76 1.92
C ARG A 64 -5.88 -10.08 2.33
N LEU A 65 -6.79 -10.12 1.36
CA LEU A 65 -8.21 -10.26 1.67
C LEU A 65 -8.66 -11.70 1.96
N SER A 66 -7.95 -12.73 1.49
CA SER A 66 -8.32 -14.13 1.76
C SER A 66 -8.31 -14.49 3.24
N ASP A 67 -7.32 -14.00 3.99
CA ASP A 67 -7.05 -14.37 5.38
C ASP A 67 -6.91 -13.16 6.33
N GLY A 68 -7.04 -11.94 5.80
CA GLY A 68 -6.89 -10.72 6.60
C GLY A 68 -5.47 -10.50 7.12
N ALA A 69 -4.47 -11.15 6.53
CA ALA A 69 -3.09 -11.00 6.96
C ALA A 69 -2.54 -9.62 6.57
N LEU A 70 -1.95 -8.91 7.54
CA LEU A 70 -1.17 -7.70 7.29
C LEU A 70 0.17 -8.10 6.66
N LEU A 71 0.40 -7.70 5.40
CA LEU A 71 1.57 -8.10 4.61
C LEU A 71 2.75 -7.12 4.70
N THR A 72 2.50 -5.90 5.17
CA THR A 72 3.53 -4.87 5.41
C THR A 72 3.54 -4.50 6.89
N PRO A 73 4.64 -3.97 7.45
CA PRO A 73 4.60 -3.40 8.80
C PRO A 73 3.54 -2.29 8.94
N ASP A 74 3.08 -2.03 10.17
CA ASP A 74 2.30 -0.82 10.50
C ASP A 74 3.20 0.42 10.29
N THR A 75 3.08 1.04 9.13
CA THR A 75 4.04 2.02 8.60
C THR A 75 3.59 3.43 8.91
N SER A 76 4.37 4.17 9.70
CA SER A 76 4.12 5.58 10.02
C SER A 76 4.46 6.50 8.84
N PHE A 77 3.60 7.49 8.57
CA PHE A 77 3.86 8.53 7.56
C PHE A 77 4.91 9.57 8.01
N GLY A 78 5.35 9.52 9.27
CA GLY A 78 6.43 10.37 9.81
C GLY A 78 6.05 11.82 10.10
N ALA A 79 5.01 12.35 9.44
CA ALA A 79 4.44 13.66 9.67
C ALA A 79 2.92 13.63 9.47
N VAL A 80 2.24 14.70 9.92
CA VAL A 80 0.78 14.85 9.78
C VAL A 80 0.36 15.01 8.31
N GLY A 81 1.26 15.47 7.45
CA GLY A 81 1.03 15.66 6.01
C GLY A 81 0.59 17.08 5.64
N THR A 82 0.58 17.39 4.35
CA THR A 82 0.16 18.67 3.78
C THR A 82 -1.35 18.68 3.56
N LEU A 83 -2.02 19.75 3.98
CA LEU A 83 -3.46 19.97 3.75
C LEU A 83 -3.76 20.19 2.27
N GLY A 84 -4.93 19.73 1.81
CA GLY A 84 -5.38 19.85 0.43
C GLY A 84 -4.50 19.10 -0.56
N ALA A 85 -3.86 18.00 -0.13
CA ALA A 85 -2.88 17.30 -0.93
C ALA A 85 -2.87 15.78 -0.66
N TRP A 86 -2.35 15.05 -1.64
CA TRP A 86 -1.95 13.66 -1.47
C TRP A 86 -0.68 13.59 -0.62
N ASN A 87 -0.73 12.77 0.42
CA ASN A 87 0.40 12.45 1.29
C ASN A 87 0.78 10.99 1.09
N SER A 88 2.08 10.70 1.17
CA SER A 88 2.60 9.35 0.93
C SER A 88 3.61 8.91 1.96
N VAL A 89 3.74 7.60 2.10
CA VAL A 89 4.89 6.95 2.72
C VAL A 89 5.40 5.81 1.87
N SER A 90 6.72 5.70 1.73
CA SER A 90 7.36 4.57 1.05
C SER A 90 7.38 3.34 1.94
N LEU A 91 7.10 2.18 1.37
CA LEU A 91 7.34 0.90 2.03
C LEU A 91 8.85 0.64 2.07
N ALA A 92 9.38 0.34 3.25
CA ALA A 92 10.81 0.03 3.43
C ALA A 92 11.24 -1.17 2.57
N THR A 93 10.34 -2.15 2.42
CA THR A 93 10.47 -3.27 1.50
C THR A 93 9.25 -3.27 0.59
N PRO A 94 9.41 -3.11 -0.74
CA PRO A 94 8.29 -3.23 -1.66
C PRO A 94 7.59 -4.59 -1.55
N LEU A 95 6.27 -4.58 -1.48
CA LEU A 95 5.47 -5.79 -1.33
C LEU A 95 5.23 -6.41 -2.70
N ALA A 96 5.67 -7.64 -2.92
CA ALA A 96 5.34 -8.40 -4.12
C ALA A 96 3.83 -8.72 -4.17
N LEU A 97 3.21 -8.44 -5.30
CA LEU A 97 1.80 -8.68 -5.60
C LEU A 97 1.67 -9.76 -6.67
N THR A 98 0.72 -10.65 -6.48
CA THR A 98 0.41 -11.70 -7.45
C THR A 98 -0.70 -11.23 -8.38
N THR A 99 -0.60 -11.62 -9.65
CA THR A 99 -1.66 -11.39 -10.65
C THR A 99 -3.01 -11.90 -10.12
N TYR A 100 -4.05 -11.09 -10.31
CA TYR A 100 -5.40 -11.46 -9.96
C TYR A 100 -5.85 -12.70 -10.74
N ASP A 101 -6.21 -13.74 -10.00
CA ASP A 101 -6.62 -15.06 -10.51
C ASP A 101 -8.12 -15.32 -10.35
N GLY A 102 -8.90 -14.29 -9.97
CA GLY A 102 -10.32 -14.42 -9.66
C GLY A 102 -10.61 -14.64 -8.17
N THR A 103 -9.61 -14.94 -7.34
CA THR A 103 -9.80 -15.29 -5.92
C THR A 103 -9.44 -14.16 -4.96
N ASP A 104 -9.90 -14.26 -3.71
CA ASP A 104 -9.52 -13.33 -2.65
C ASP A 104 -8.04 -13.42 -2.25
N ALA A 105 -7.35 -14.51 -2.60
CA ALA A 105 -5.93 -14.69 -2.26
C ALA A 105 -5.01 -13.72 -3.04
N THR A 106 -5.51 -13.22 -4.17
CA THR A 106 -4.83 -12.26 -5.04
C THR A 106 -5.51 -10.88 -5.02
N ARG A 107 -6.34 -10.63 -3.99
CA ARG A 107 -6.92 -9.32 -3.69
C ARG A 107 -6.27 -8.72 -2.45
N TYR A 108 -6.00 -7.43 -2.52
CA TYR A 108 -5.27 -6.69 -1.49
C TYR A 108 -6.07 -5.46 -1.10
N MET A 109 -5.80 -4.94 0.09
CA MET A 109 -6.37 -3.67 0.52
C MET A 109 -5.31 -2.81 1.17
N VAL A 110 -5.14 -1.59 0.66
CA VAL A 110 -4.39 -0.56 1.37
C VAL A 110 -5.29 -0.02 2.46
N VAL A 111 -4.77 0.06 3.68
CA VAL A 111 -5.48 0.55 4.85
C VAL A 111 -4.67 1.66 5.49
N ILE A 112 -5.34 2.75 5.85
CA ILE A 112 -4.76 3.86 6.61
C ILE A 112 -5.54 4.00 7.91
N TYR A 113 -4.81 4.02 9.02
CA TYR A 113 -5.31 4.31 10.34
C TYR A 113 -5.13 5.80 10.67
N HIS A 114 -6.24 6.42 11.05
CA HIS A 114 -6.36 7.82 11.47
C HIS A 114 -6.64 7.83 12.98
N PRO A 115 -5.63 8.10 13.83
CA PRO A 115 -5.79 8.00 15.29
C PRO A 115 -6.82 8.97 15.88
N GLY A 116 -7.04 10.12 15.25
CA GLY A 116 -8.01 11.13 15.69
C GLY A 116 -9.45 10.89 15.21
N GLY A 117 -9.69 9.83 14.42
CA GLY A 117 -11.03 9.42 13.99
C GLY A 117 -11.60 10.09 12.76
N GLY A 118 -10.98 11.17 12.29
CA GLY A 118 -11.46 11.84 11.08
C GLY A 118 -10.79 11.31 9.80
N PHE A 119 -11.54 11.40 8.71
CA PHE A 119 -11.13 10.93 7.40
C PHE A 119 -11.78 11.79 6.31
N THR A 120 -11.59 11.43 5.04
CA THR A 120 -12.17 12.15 3.92
C THR A 120 -12.86 11.16 3.01
N PHE A 121 -14.09 11.47 2.56
CA PHE A 121 -14.81 10.58 1.66
C PHE A 121 -15.67 11.30 0.63
N THR A 122 -16.07 10.56 -0.39
CA THR A 122 -17.07 10.96 -1.38
C THR A 122 -18.01 9.79 -1.60
N GLN A 123 -19.31 9.96 -1.39
CA GLN A 123 -20.30 8.88 -1.48
C GLN A 123 -20.70 8.58 -2.93
N ASN A 124 -21.22 7.39 -3.16
CA ASN A 124 -21.89 6.96 -4.39
C ASN A 124 -21.02 7.01 -5.66
N VAL A 125 -19.69 6.92 -5.51
CA VAL A 125 -18.73 7.02 -6.63
C VAL A 125 -18.07 5.70 -7.01
N MET A 126 -18.14 4.66 -6.16
CA MET A 126 -17.53 3.36 -6.45
C MET A 126 -18.47 2.41 -7.21
N THR A 127 -19.04 2.91 -8.32
CA THR A 127 -20.04 2.19 -9.12
C THR A 127 -19.46 1.35 -10.26
N ALA A 128 -18.21 1.60 -10.64
CA ALA A 128 -17.51 0.87 -11.70
C ALA A 128 -16.04 0.62 -11.31
N ASP A 129 -15.49 -0.48 -11.83
CA ASP A 129 -14.06 -0.77 -11.69
C ASP A 129 -13.25 0.37 -12.32
N ARG A 130 -12.21 0.81 -11.61
CA ARG A 130 -11.28 1.80 -12.12
C ARG A 130 -9.91 1.18 -12.33
N THR A 131 -9.48 1.17 -13.58
CA THR A 131 -8.20 0.58 -14.00
C THR A 131 -7.24 1.64 -14.52
N VAL A 132 -6.00 1.61 -14.06
CA VAL A 132 -4.88 2.42 -14.55
C VAL A 132 -3.69 1.49 -14.79
N GLY A 133 -3.39 1.20 -16.06
CA GLY A 133 -2.37 0.22 -16.43
C GLY A 133 -2.71 -1.16 -15.84
N ILE A 134 -1.78 -1.71 -15.06
CA ILE A 134 -1.95 -3.02 -14.41
C ILE A 134 -2.76 -2.98 -13.11
N LEU A 135 -3.08 -1.80 -12.58
CA LEU A 135 -3.69 -1.64 -11.27
C LEU A 135 -5.18 -1.35 -11.39
N THR A 136 -6.01 -2.12 -10.69
CA THR A 136 -7.47 -1.95 -10.65
C THR A 136 -7.95 -1.75 -9.22
N ALA A 137 -8.72 -0.69 -8.97
CA ALA A 137 -9.62 -0.62 -7.81
C ALA A 137 -11.02 -1.10 -8.28
N PRO A 138 -11.57 -2.19 -7.72
CA PRO A 138 -12.87 -2.70 -8.13
C PRO A 138 -14.02 -1.73 -7.78
N ALA A 139 -15.17 -1.87 -8.42
CA ALA A 139 -16.44 -1.31 -7.95
C ALA A 139 -16.86 -1.96 -6.62
N SER A 140 -17.76 -1.32 -5.87
CA SER A 140 -18.26 -1.89 -4.60
C SER A 140 -18.88 -3.28 -4.78
N GLY A 141 -19.67 -3.49 -5.85
CA GLY A 141 -20.30 -4.79 -6.13
C GLY A 141 -19.34 -5.88 -6.63
N SER A 142 -18.12 -5.51 -7.04
CA SER A 142 -17.09 -6.42 -7.54
C SER A 142 -16.05 -6.79 -6.46
N ALA A 143 -16.01 -6.03 -5.37
CA ALA A 143 -15.07 -6.13 -4.26
C ALA A 143 -15.55 -7.14 -3.21
N LYS A 144 -14.65 -7.62 -2.34
CA LYS A 144 -15.00 -8.62 -1.32
C LYS A 144 -15.94 -8.06 -0.25
N TYR A 145 -15.52 -6.96 0.38
CA TYR A 145 -16.26 -6.30 1.45
C TYR A 145 -16.98 -5.04 0.96
N GLY A 146 -16.74 -4.64 -0.28
CA GLY A 146 -16.92 -3.27 -0.78
C GLY A 146 -15.56 -2.69 -1.16
N SER A 147 -15.51 -1.89 -2.23
CA SER A 147 -14.24 -1.41 -2.80
C SER A 147 -13.45 -0.57 -1.81
N ASN A 148 -14.17 0.15 -0.96
CA ASN A 148 -13.62 1.06 0.02
C ASN A 148 -14.41 0.83 1.29
N THR A 149 -13.71 0.54 2.38
CA THR A 149 -14.30 0.14 3.66
C THR A 149 -13.78 1.00 4.79
N TYR A 150 -14.48 0.97 5.93
CA TYR A 150 -14.06 1.62 7.16
C TYR A 150 -14.21 0.68 8.36
N ARG A 151 -13.66 1.08 9.49
CA ARG A 151 -13.82 0.45 10.79
C ARG A 151 -13.64 1.49 11.88
N GLU A 152 -14.69 1.71 12.66
CA GLU A 152 -14.73 2.69 13.74
C GLU A 152 -14.07 2.18 15.02
N SER A 153 -13.52 3.15 15.77
CA SER A 153 -12.86 2.99 17.06
C SER A 153 -11.77 1.90 17.15
N PRO A 154 -11.00 1.51 16.10
CA PRO A 154 -9.79 0.74 16.33
C PRO A 154 -8.77 1.57 17.10
N ASN A 155 -8.02 0.92 17.99
CA ASN A 155 -6.86 1.52 18.66
C ASN A 155 -5.56 1.42 17.82
N THR A 156 -5.59 0.65 16.73
CA THR A 156 -4.43 0.28 15.91
C THR A 156 -4.83 0.06 14.46
N LEU A 157 -3.83 -0.06 13.56
CA LEU A 157 -4.09 -0.44 12.17
C LEU A 157 -4.78 -1.79 12.11
N SER A 158 -5.95 -1.84 11.48
CA SER A 158 -6.78 -3.05 11.40
C SER A 158 -7.55 -3.11 10.10
N LEU A 159 -7.82 -4.31 9.60
CA LEU A 159 -8.56 -4.52 8.36
C LEU A 159 -10.00 -4.01 8.50
N PRO A 160 -10.44 -3.02 7.69
CA PRO A 160 -11.82 -2.56 7.70
C PRO A 160 -12.74 -3.42 6.82
N THR A 161 -13.95 -3.69 7.31
CA THR A 161 -14.94 -4.51 6.58
C THR A 161 -16.29 -3.83 6.40
N ASP A 162 -16.51 -2.70 7.06
CA ASP A 162 -17.79 -1.98 6.99
C ASP A 162 -17.83 -1.08 5.76
N THR A 163 -19.03 -0.85 5.22
CA THR A 163 -19.22 -0.01 4.02
C THR A 163 -20.27 1.05 4.24
N PHE A 164 -20.11 2.16 3.51
CA PHE A 164 -21.09 3.22 3.52
C PHE A 164 -21.28 3.77 2.11
N ASN A 165 -22.50 3.63 1.55
CA ASN A 165 -22.94 4.27 0.32
C ASN A 165 -21.95 4.21 -0.86
N SER A 166 -21.24 3.08 -1.07
CA SER A 166 -20.22 2.97 -2.12
C SER A 166 -19.22 4.15 -2.14
N SER A 167 -18.79 4.58 -0.96
CA SER A 167 -17.92 5.74 -0.79
C SER A 167 -16.51 5.47 -1.24
N ARG A 168 -15.79 6.52 -1.65
CA ARG A 168 -14.34 6.54 -1.79
C ARG A 168 -13.72 7.21 -0.57
N TYR A 169 -12.78 6.56 0.11
CA TYR A 169 -12.08 7.10 1.29
C TYR A 169 -10.75 7.81 0.97
N TRP A 170 -10.47 8.03 -0.32
CA TRP A 170 -9.30 8.78 -0.81
C TRP A 170 -7.96 8.20 -0.37
N LEU A 171 -7.87 6.88 -0.42
CA LEU A 171 -6.63 6.11 -0.31
C LEU A 171 -6.12 5.75 -1.70
N ASP A 172 -4.82 5.50 -1.82
CA ASP A 172 -4.23 4.97 -3.05
C ASP A 172 -2.97 4.16 -2.72
N VAL A 173 -2.47 3.44 -3.72
CA VAL A 173 -1.23 2.66 -3.63
C VAL A 173 -0.42 2.87 -4.90
N SER A 174 0.87 3.13 -4.73
CA SER A 174 1.81 3.08 -5.86
C SER A 174 2.17 1.63 -6.16
N VAL A 175 2.02 1.22 -7.41
CA VAL A 175 2.42 -0.11 -7.89
C VAL A 175 3.39 0.04 -9.06
N ASP A 176 4.48 -0.73 -9.04
CA ASP A 176 5.47 -0.81 -10.12
C ASP A 176 5.45 -2.22 -10.74
N ASP A 177 5.54 -2.30 -12.05
CA ASP A 177 5.66 -3.55 -12.82
C ASP A 177 7.12 -4.03 -12.92
N THR A 178 8.06 -3.23 -12.42
CA THR A 178 9.47 -3.52 -12.40
C THR A 178 9.84 -4.04 -11.02
N ALA A 179 10.49 -5.21 -10.99
CA ALA A 179 11.02 -5.76 -9.76
C ALA A 179 11.93 -4.74 -9.06
N PRO A 180 11.75 -4.49 -7.75
CA PRO A 180 12.65 -3.61 -7.03
C PRO A 180 14.06 -4.19 -7.13
N ALA A 181 15.06 -3.30 -7.10
CA ALA A 181 16.44 -3.73 -6.97
C ALA A 181 16.54 -4.56 -5.69
N SER A 182 16.67 -5.89 -5.83
CA SER A 182 16.82 -6.76 -4.67
C SER A 182 18.08 -6.27 -3.94
N PRO A 183 18.00 -5.92 -2.65
CA PRO A 183 19.20 -5.58 -1.88
C PRO A 183 20.09 -6.82 -1.99
N GLY A 184 21.18 -6.72 -2.76
CA GLY A 184 21.95 -7.89 -3.16
C GLY A 184 22.24 -8.71 -1.92
N ARG A 185 21.63 -9.91 -1.82
CA ARG A 185 21.74 -10.72 -0.61
C ARG A 185 23.23 -10.90 -0.39
N PRO A 186 23.76 -10.47 0.77
CA PRO A 186 25.19 -10.48 0.92
C PRO A 186 25.67 -11.94 0.92
N VAL A 187 26.72 -12.19 0.16
CA VAL A 187 27.38 -13.48 0.08
C VAL A 187 28.36 -13.55 1.24
N LYS A 188 28.38 -14.68 1.97
CA LYS A 188 29.43 -14.95 2.94
C LYS A 188 30.67 -15.45 2.19
N VAL A 189 31.80 -14.77 2.38
CA VAL A 189 33.10 -15.13 1.80
C VAL A 189 34.05 -15.49 2.94
N TRP A 190 34.69 -16.65 2.86
CA TRP A 190 35.72 -17.05 3.82
C TRP A 190 37.04 -16.35 3.48
N ASN A 191 37.66 -15.68 4.46
CA ASN A 191 38.93 -14.97 4.26
C ASN A 191 40.15 -15.70 4.82
N GLY A 192 40.00 -16.98 5.21
CA GLY A 192 41.06 -17.74 5.89
C GLY A 192 40.95 -17.75 7.42
N SER A 193 40.08 -16.93 8.02
CA SER A 193 39.89 -16.92 9.48
C SER A 193 38.45 -16.68 9.93
N THR A 194 37.66 -15.89 9.19
CA THR A 194 36.25 -15.61 9.49
C THR A 194 35.40 -15.57 8.22
N TRP A 195 34.12 -15.88 8.37
CA TRP A 195 33.14 -15.62 7.32
C TRP A 195 32.78 -14.14 7.31
N GLN A 196 32.99 -13.49 6.16
CA GLN A 196 32.73 -12.06 5.95
C GLN A 196 31.52 -11.87 5.03
N THR A 197 30.57 -11.04 5.45
CA THR A 197 29.37 -10.70 4.68
C THR A 197 29.71 -9.63 3.63
N LYS A 198 29.60 -9.94 2.34
CA LYS A 198 29.93 -9.02 1.23
C LYS A 198 28.82 -8.96 0.17
N THR A 199 28.55 -7.77 -0.38
CA THR A 199 27.64 -7.64 -1.53
C THR A 199 28.29 -8.17 -2.80
N LEU A 200 27.58 -9.01 -3.57
CA LEU A 200 28.06 -9.45 -4.88
C LEU A 200 28.13 -8.25 -5.83
N LYS A 201 29.28 -8.07 -6.47
CA LYS A 201 29.50 -7.07 -7.51
C LYS A 201 29.98 -7.74 -8.80
N THR A 202 29.56 -7.21 -9.94
CA THR A 202 30.02 -7.61 -11.27
C THR A 202 30.67 -6.41 -11.96
N TRP A 203 31.80 -6.64 -12.64
CA TRP A 203 32.44 -5.61 -13.46
C TRP A 203 31.64 -5.40 -14.75
N ASN A 204 31.32 -4.14 -15.08
CA ASN A 204 30.54 -3.79 -16.29
C ASN A 204 31.41 -3.22 -17.43
N GLY A 205 32.73 -3.28 -17.31
CA GLY A 205 33.67 -2.64 -18.26
C GLY A 205 34.26 -1.32 -17.76
N SER A 206 33.64 -0.65 -16.78
CA SER A 206 34.13 0.63 -16.23
C SER A 206 34.04 0.75 -14.71
N ALA A 207 33.18 -0.02 -14.04
CA ALA A 207 33.02 -0.05 -12.60
C ALA A 207 32.53 -1.40 -12.07
N TRP A 208 32.75 -1.65 -10.78
CA TRP A 208 32.14 -2.76 -10.04
C TRP A 208 30.72 -2.37 -9.62
N VAL A 209 29.71 -2.98 -10.22
CA VAL A 209 28.30 -2.69 -9.95
C VAL A 209 27.69 -3.78 -9.07
N ALA A 210 26.95 -3.41 -8.02
CA ALA A 210 26.23 -4.36 -7.18
C ALA A 210 25.15 -5.11 -7.97
N LYS A 211 25.04 -6.42 -7.76
CA LYS A 211 24.05 -7.27 -8.43
C LYS A 211 23.18 -8.03 -7.42
N PRO A 212 21.85 -8.13 -7.66
CA PRO A 212 21.00 -9.09 -6.98
C PRO A 212 21.57 -10.51 -7.09
N THR A 213 21.65 -11.20 -5.96
CA THR A 213 21.94 -12.64 -5.90
C THR A 213 20.63 -13.41 -5.95
N LYS A 214 20.52 -14.36 -6.88
CA LYS A 214 19.49 -15.39 -6.85
C LYS A 214 20.04 -16.64 -6.18
N THR A 215 19.21 -17.31 -5.40
CA THR A 215 19.52 -18.59 -4.76
C THR A 215 18.65 -19.68 -5.36
N TRP A 216 19.27 -20.76 -5.83
CA TRP A 216 18.55 -21.96 -6.25
C TRP A 216 18.13 -22.75 -5.02
N ASN A 217 16.83 -23.04 -4.87
CA ASN A 217 16.28 -23.76 -3.71
C ASN A 217 16.03 -25.25 -3.99
N GLY A 218 16.47 -25.76 -5.15
CA GLY A 218 16.20 -27.13 -5.59
C GLY A 218 15.10 -27.24 -6.65
N SER A 219 14.23 -26.24 -6.81
CA SER A 219 13.13 -26.25 -7.79
C SER A 219 12.96 -24.95 -8.59
N SER A 220 13.40 -23.81 -8.05
CA SER A 220 13.36 -22.52 -8.74
C SER A 220 14.49 -21.59 -8.29
N TRP A 221 14.82 -20.62 -9.13
CA TRP A 221 15.68 -19.49 -8.75
C TRP A 221 14.85 -18.47 -7.97
N ALA A 222 15.19 -18.25 -6.70
CA ALA A 222 14.58 -17.25 -5.81
C ALA A 222 15.50 -16.04 -5.63
#